data_AF-A0A2K2H5U7-F1
#
_entry.id   AF-A0A2K2H5U7-F1
#
_cell.length_a   1.000
_cell.length_b   1.000
_cell.length_c   1.000
_cell.angle_alpha   90.00
_cell.angle_beta   90.00
_cell.angle_gamma   90.00
#
_symmetry.space_group_name_H-M   'P 1'
#
loop_
_entity.id
_entity.type
_entity.pdbx_description
1 polymer ?
#
loop_
_entity_poly.entity_id
_entity_poly.type
_entity_poly.pdbx_seq_one_letter_code
_entity_poly.pdbx_strand_id
1 'polypeptide(L)' 'MPTARQLVEELEKLSPDERLQVIDQVIHDTIEPHPEIESIWVREASARWEAFERGDVTVRSYRDVMEKYRT' A
#
# COMPACT_ATOMS: atom_id res chain seq x y z
N MET A 1 -18.17 12.14 22.24
CA MET A 1 -17.29 11.35 21.35
C MET A 1 -18.18 10.37 20.60
N PRO A 2 -18.11 10.30 19.26
CA PRO A 2 -18.80 9.26 18.51
C PRO A 2 -18.26 7.88 18.91
N THR A 3 -19.11 6.87 18.88
CA THR A 3 -18.70 5.46 19.03
C THR A 3 -17.98 4.98 17.77
N ALA A 4 -17.20 3.90 17.88
CA ALA A 4 -16.54 3.30 16.71
C ALA A 4 -17.53 2.98 15.58
N ARG A 5 -18.74 2.52 15.92
CA ARG A 5 -19.81 2.26 14.95
C ARG A 5 -20.27 3.53 14.24
N GLN A 6 -20.47 4.62 14.98
CA GLN A 6 -20.86 5.91 14.40
C GLN A 6 -19.77 6.45 13.47
N LEU A 7 -18.49 6.23 13.76
CA LEU A 7 -17.39 6.60 12.87
C LEU A 7 -17.38 5.79 11.57
N VAL A 8 -17.68 4.48 11.64
CA VAL A 8 -17.83 3.64 10.45
C VAL A 8 -18.99 4.11 9.58
N GLU A 9 -20.13 4.45 10.18
CA GLU A 9 -21.31 4.98 9.47
C GLU A 9 -20.99 6.32 8.76
N GLU A 10 -20.11 7.16 9.31
CA GLU A 10 -19.63 8.36 8.61
C GLU A 10 -18.64 8.04 7.47
N LEU A 11 -17.73 7.09 7.67
CA LEU A 11 -16.80 6.62 6.62
C LEU A 11 -17.54 6.02 5.42
N GLU A 12 -18.69 5.39 5.65
CA GLU A 12 -19.53 4.83 4.59
C GLU A 12 -20.11 5.89 3.64
N LYS A 13 -20.23 7.14 4.08
CA LYS A 13 -20.73 8.26 3.27
C LYS A 13 -19.67 8.87 2.36
N LEU A 14 -18.39 8.60 2.62
CA LEU A 14 -17.27 9.10 1.81
C LEU A 14 -17.17 8.35 0.48
N SER A 15 -16.61 9.02 -0.52
CA SER A 15 -16.17 8.35 -1.75
C SER A 15 -15.09 7.30 -1.44
N PRO A 16 -14.88 6.29 -2.31
CA PRO A 16 -13.85 5.27 -2.09
C PRO A 16 -12.45 5.86 -1.86
N ASP A 17 -12.08 6.92 -2.60
CA ASP A 17 -10.77 7.56 -2.48
C ASP A 17 -10.60 8.27 -1.13
N GLU A 18 -11.62 9.04 -0.70
CA GLU A 18 -11.62 9.71 0.61
C GLU A 18 -11.60 8.70 1.76
N ARG A 19 -12.37 7.61 1.64
CA ARG A 19 -12.38 6.54 2.64
C ARG A 19 -11.00 5.90 2.76
N LEU A 20 -10.31 5.67 1.65
CA LEU A 20 -8.95 5.11 1.65
C LEU A 20 -7.97 6.04 2.35
N GLN A 21 -8.03 7.35 2.10
CA GLN A 21 -7.18 8.34 2.75
C GLN A 21 -7.34 8.32 4.28
N VAL A 22 -8.57 8.24 4.78
CA VAL A 22 -8.81 8.18 6.23
C VAL A 22 -8.26 6.88 6.81
N ILE A 23 -8.48 5.74 6.15
CA ILE A 23 -7.95 4.45 6.60
C ILE A 23 -6.42 4.47 6.66
N ASP A 24 -5.77 5.02 5.64
CA ASP A 24 -4.30 5.10 5.55
C ASP A 24 -3.73 5.93 6.70
N GLN A 25 -4.32 7.10 6.97
CA GLN A 25 -3.92 7.94 8.11
C GLN A 25 -4.11 7.23 9.45
N VAL A 26 -5.26 6.56 9.66
CA VAL A 26 -5.54 5.82 10.91
C VAL A 26 -4.53 4.69 11.11
N ILE A 27 -4.20 3.94 10.06
CA ILE A 27 -3.20 2.88 10.12
C ILE A 27 -1.83 3.48 10.49
N HIS A 28 -1.42 4.55 9.82
CA HIS A 28 -0.15 5.23 10.07
C HIS A 28 -0.01 5.71 11.51
N ASP A 29 -1.07 6.28 12.09
CA ASP A 29 -1.04 6.82 13.44
C ASP A 29 -1.19 5.75 14.55
N THR A 30 -1.77 4.59 14.21
CA THR A 30 -2.11 3.55 15.20
C THR A 30 -1.07 2.44 15.25
N ILE A 31 -0.46 2.10 14.13
CA ILE A 31 0.42 0.94 14.01
C ILE A 31 1.87 1.40 13.98
N GLU A 32 2.57 1.19 15.09
CA GLU A 32 4.02 1.32 15.11
C GLU A 32 4.65 0.14 14.33
N PRO A 33 5.49 0.40 13.31
CA PRO A 33 6.18 -0.65 12.58
C PRO A 33 7.08 -1.46 13.50
N HIS A 34 7.04 -2.78 13.36
CA HIS A 34 7.96 -3.63 14.13
C HIS A 34 9.39 -3.45 13.58
N PRO A 35 10.38 -3.00 14.39
CA PRO A 35 11.69 -2.60 13.89
C PRO A 35 12.43 -3.70 13.14
N GLU A 36 12.28 -4.95 13.59
CA GLU A 36 12.89 -6.11 12.91
C GLU A 36 12.29 -6.34 11.51
N ILE A 37 10.96 -6.22 11.39
CA ILE A 37 10.25 -6.42 10.12
C ILE A 37 10.61 -5.31 9.15
N GLU A 38 10.67 -4.07 9.63
CA GLU A 38 11.14 -2.91 8.85
C GLU A 38 12.55 -3.15 8.32
N SER A 39 13.47 -3.64 9.16
CA SER A 39 14.84 -3.94 8.74
C SER A 39 14.92 -5.00 7.64
N ILE A 40 14.03 -6.01 7.67
CA ILE A 40 13.95 -7.07 6.66
C ILE A 40 13.44 -6.49 5.35
N TRP A 41 12.39 -5.65 5.41
CA TRP A 41 11.83 -4.99 4.25
C TRP A 41 12.81 -4.04 3.56
N VAL A 42 13.55 -3.24 4.33
CA VAL A 42 14.60 -2.35 3.80
C VAL A 42 15.64 -3.16 3.02
N ARG A 43 16.13 -4.27 3.60
CA ARG A 43 17.12 -5.13 2.91
C ARG A 43 16.56 -5.74 1.62
N GLU A 44 15.34 -6.28 1.67
CA GLU A 44 14.70 -6.89 0.50
C GLU A 44 14.42 -5.88 -0.60
N ALA A 45 13.89 -4.70 -0.24
CA ALA A 45 13.57 -3.64 -1.19
C ALA A 45 14.82 -3.14 -1.91
N SER A 46 15.89 -2.87 -1.17
CA SER A 46 17.18 -2.47 -1.73
C SER A 46 17.75 -3.55 -2.66
N ALA A 47 17.76 -4.81 -2.22
CA ALA A 47 18.28 -5.91 -3.04
C ALA A 47 17.50 -6.08 -4.36
N ARG A 48 16.17 -5.96 -4.31
CA ARG A 48 15.31 -6.01 -5.52
C ARG A 48 15.56 -4.84 -6.45
N TRP A 49 15.74 -3.64 -5.90
CA TRP A 49 16.02 -2.45 -6.70
C TRP A 49 17.37 -2.58 -7.41
N GLU A 50 18.42 -2.96 -6.71
CA GLU A 50 19.74 -3.15 -7.31
C GLU A 50 19.74 -4.25 -8.39
N ALA A 51 19.02 -5.35 -8.18
CA ALA A 51 18.88 -6.40 -9.18
C ALA A 51 18.10 -5.93 -10.42
N PHE A 52 17.08 -5.07 -10.23
CA PHE A 52 16.40 -4.38 -11.32
C PHE A 52 17.35 -3.46 -12.10
N GLU A 53 18.13 -2.63 -11.42
CA GLU A 53 19.08 -1.72 -12.06
C GLU A 53 20.17 -2.45 -12.86
N ARG A 54 20.62 -3.63 -12.39
CA ARG A 54 21.57 -4.48 -13.12
C ARG A 54 20.94 -5.30 -14.25
N GLY A 55 19.61 -5.35 -14.34
CA GLY A 55 18.90 -6.19 -15.31
C GLY A 55 18.89 -7.68 -14.96
N ASP A 56 19.16 -8.03 -13.70
CA ASP A 56 19.21 -9.42 -13.21
C ASP A 56 17.80 -10.02 -13.01
N VAL A 57 16.74 -9.21 -13.13
CA VAL A 57 15.35 -9.62 -12.94
C VAL A 57 14.52 -9.46 -14.21
N THR A 58 13.63 -10.41 -14.45
CA THR A 58 12.65 -10.31 -15.54
C THR A 58 11.57 -9.31 -15.18
N VAL A 59 11.36 -8.31 -16.04
CA VAL A 59 10.33 -7.27 -15.87
C VAL A 59 9.27 -7.39 -16.96
N ARG A 60 8.05 -6.94 -16.66
CA ARG A 60 6.98 -6.76 -17.65
C ARG A 60 6.62 -5.29 -17.74
N SER A 61 6.32 -4.81 -18.94
CA SER A 61 5.91 -3.42 -19.08
C SER A 61 4.51 -3.21 -18.48
N TYR A 62 4.24 -2.00 -18.00
CA TYR A 62 2.91 -1.62 -17.54
C TYR A 62 1.82 -1.93 -18.58
N ARG A 63 2.13 -1.69 -19.87
CA ARG A 63 1.22 -1.98 -20.98
C ARG A 63 0.83 -3.46 -21.02
N ASP A 64 1.82 -4.36 -20.94
CA ASP A 64 1.59 -5.80 -21.00
C ASP A 64 0.74 -6.28 -19.80
N VAL A 65 0.92 -5.65 -18.64
CA VAL A 65 0.15 -5.98 -17.43
C VAL A 65 -1.29 -5.50 -17.54
N MET A 66 -1.52 -4.31 -18.11
CA MET A 66 -2.86 -3.70 -18.19
C MET A 66 -3.72 -4.22 -19.34
N GLU A 67 -3.13 -4.93 -20.29
CA GLU A 67 -3.84 -5.46 -21.45
C GLU A 67 -5.04 -6.34 -21.07
N LYS A 68 -4.94 -7.12 -19.98
CA LYS A 68 -6.04 -7.97 -19.47
C LYS A 68 -7.27 -7.22 -18.97
N TYR A 69 -7.17 -5.90 -18.74
CA TYR A 69 -8.26 -5.07 -18.20
C TYR A 69 -8.91 -4.17 -19.25
N ARG A 70 -8.56 -4.31 -20.52
CA ARG A 70 -9.11 -3.51 -21.64
C ARG A 70 -10.44 -4.03 -22.19
N THR A 71 -11.01 -5.07 -21.59
CA THR A 71 -12.28 -5.68 -22.00
C THR A 71 -13.46 -5.07 -21.27
#